data_AF-A0A6J4R154-F1
#
_entry.id   AF-A0A6J4R154-F1
#
_cell.length_a   1.000
_cell.length_b   1.000
_cell.length_c   1.000
_cell.angle_alpha   90.00
_cell.angle_beta   90.00
_cell.angle_gamma   90.00
#
_symmetry.space_group_name_H-M   'P 1'
#
loop_
_entity.id
_entity.type
_entity.pdbx_description
1 polymer ?
#
loop_
_entity_poly.entity_id
_entity_poly.type
_entity_poly.pdbx_seq_one_letter_code
_entity_poly.pdbx_strand_id
1 'polypeptide(L)'
;MTESDEAKFTELFEVIEAYSRRGYYHQDKALQIIAGTYVFMFEKEDMPDVRPIVDDILEQYDYVFATIERGNLDPLSVDAVVRVALYKDEYTGWGINRLGRILESLHRRSGGDENYADFVEDAAIVIRGLENIVAGSALEEIVEGANGA
;
A
#
# COMPACT_ATOMS: atom_id res chain seq x y z
N MET A 1 -32.58 -0.02 -18.03
CA MET A 1 -31.67 1.12 -17.86
C MET A 1 -30.78 0.76 -16.69
N THR A 2 -29.57 0.32 -16.98
CA THR A 2 -28.54 0.06 -15.98
C THR A 2 -28.16 1.41 -15.38
N GLU A 3 -28.44 1.60 -14.10
CA GLU A 3 -27.73 2.59 -13.29
C GLU A 3 -26.24 2.39 -13.55
N SER A 4 -25.52 3.46 -13.88
CA SER A 4 -24.06 3.36 -13.90
C SER A 4 -23.64 2.93 -12.51
N ASP A 5 -22.85 1.85 -12.42
CA ASP A 5 -22.06 1.50 -11.23
C ASP A 5 -21.12 2.67 -10.93
N GLU A 6 -21.65 3.70 -10.28
CA GLU A 6 -20.87 4.83 -9.78
C GLU A 6 -20.13 4.30 -8.55
N ALA A 7 -18.81 4.15 -8.67
CA ALA A 7 -17.97 3.67 -7.59
C ALA A 7 -18.32 4.42 -6.31
N LYS A 8 -18.70 3.69 -5.27
CA LYS A 8 -19.10 4.29 -4.00
C LYS A 8 -17.90 5.01 -3.40
N PHE A 9 -18.18 6.06 -2.63
CA PHE A 9 -17.17 6.85 -1.92
C PHE A 9 -16.22 7.69 -2.80
N THR A 10 -16.49 7.89 -4.09
CA THR A 10 -15.64 8.71 -4.99
C THR A 10 -15.25 10.06 -4.37
N GLU A 11 -16.17 10.71 -3.66
CA GLU A 11 -15.95 11.96 -2.94
C GLU A 11 -14.90 11.86 -1.81
N LEU A 12 -14.82 10.72 -1.12
CA LEU A 12 -13.81 10.47 -0.10
C LEU A 12 -12.42 10.36 -0.74
N PHE A 13 -12.34 9.74 -1.92
CA PHE A 13 -11.09 9.57 -2.65
C PHE A 13 -10.57 10.87 -3.24
N GLU A 14 -11.45 11.73 -3.76
CA GLU A 14 -11.08 13.09 -4.18
C GLU A 14 -10.50 13.90 -3.02
N VAL A 15 -11.07 13.74 -1.82
CA VAL A 15 -10.54 14.37 -0.60
C VAL A 15 -9.16 13.82 -0.26
N ILE A 16 -8.97 12.50 -0.27
CA ILE A 16 -7.68 11.86 0.02
C ILE A 16 -6.62 12.28 -0.99
N GLU A 17 -6.95 12.32 -2.29
CA GLU A 17 -6.05 12.77 -3.36
C GLU A 17 -5.65 14.24 -3.19
N ALA A 18 -6.63 15.13 -2.96
CA ALA A 18 -6.35 16.54 -2.73
C ALA A 18 -5.52 16.76 -1.46
N TYR A 19 -5.72 15.91 -0.45
CA TYR A 19 -4.99 15.94 0.80
C TYR A 19 -3.55 15.45 0.64
N SER A 20 -3.32 14.36 -0.10
CA SER A 20 -1.99 13.76 -0.31
C SER A 20 -1.03 14.61 -1.13
N ARG A 21 -1.54 15.52 -1.98
CA ARG A 21 -0.72 16.47 -2.77
C ARG A 21 0.01 17.53 -1.93
N ARG A 22 -0.16 17.50 -0.60
CA ARG A 22 0.49 18.43 0.35
C ARG A 22 1.77 17.82 0.91
N GLY A 23 2.34 18.45 1.95
CA GLY A 23 3.59 17.98 2.55
C GLY A 23 3.44 16.71 3.40
N TYR A 24 4.57 16.19 3.86
CA TYR A 24 4.74 14.94 4.60
C TYR A 24 3.57 14.56 5.53
N TYR A 25 3.18 15.42 6.47
CA TYR A 25 2.13 15.09 7.45
C TYR A 25 0.79 14.72 6.82
N HIS A 26 0.47 15.32 5.68
CA HIS A 26 -0.77 15.00 4.97
C HIS A 26 -0.65 13.68 4.21
N GLN A 27 0.54 13.38 3.69
CA GLN A 27 0.83 12.13 2.98
C GLN A 27 0.85 10.95 3.94
N ASP A 28 1.48 11.09 5.11
CA ASP A 28 1.42 10.14 6.22
C ASP A 28 -0.03 9.81 6.59
N LYS A 29 -0.85 10.84 6.80
CA LYS A 29 -2.28 10.67 7.08
C LYS A 29 -3.07 10.09 5.92
N ALA A 30 -2.73 10.41 4.67
CA ALA A 30 -3.36 9.79 3.51
C ALA A 30 -3.07 8.28 3.46
N LEU A 31 -1.81 7.87 3.68
CA LEU A 31 -1.42 6.46 3.79
C LEU A 31 -2.16 5.76 4.93
N GLN A 32 -2.27 6.41 6.09
CA GLN A 32 -3.03 5.89 7.23
C GLN A 32 -4.52 5.67 6.89
N ILE A 33 -5.15 6.64 6.22
CA ILE A 33 -6.56 6.54 5.83
C ILE A 33 -6.74 5.43 4.79
N ILE A 34 -5.87 5.34 3.79
CA ILE A 34 -5.90 4.26 2.78
C ILE A 34 -5.76 2.91 3.48
N ALA A 35 -4.73 2.74 4.31
CA ALA A 35 -4.51 1.50 5.05
C ALA A 35 -5.75 1.07 5.87
N GLY A 36 -6.41 2.03 6.52
CA GLY A 36 -7.64 1.80 7.31
C GLY A 36 -8.91 1.55 6.49
N THR A 37 -9.01 2.14 5.29
CA THR A 37 -10.21 2.07 4.45
C THR A 37 -10.25 0.78 3.63
N TYR A 38 -9.08 0.23 3.27
CA TYR A 38 -8.94 -1.05 2.57
C TYR A 38 -8.81 -2.25 3.54
N VAL A 39 -9.19 -2.09 4.82
CA VAL A 39 -9.29 -3.21 5.77
C VAL A 39 -10.54 -4.02 5.45
N PHE A 40 -10.36 -5.17 4.80
CA PHE A 40 -11.27 -6.33 4.75
C PHE A 40 -12.72 -6.03 5.15
N MET A 41 -13.58 -5.69 4.19
CA MET A 41 -15.01 -5.81 4.37
C MET A 41 -15.50 -7.02 3.57
N PHE A 42 -16.28 -7.86 4.24
CA PHE A 42 -16.94 -9.06 3.72
C PHE A 42 -17.86 -8.79 2.52
N GLU A 43 -18.02 -7.52 2.14
CA GLU A 43 -18.69 -7.08 0.92
C GLU A 43 -17.66 -6.31 0.07
N LYS A 44 -17.34 -6.84 -1.12
CA LYS A 44 -16.60 -6.13 -2.19
C LYS A 44 -17.50 -4.99 -2.70
N GLU A 45 -17.73 -3.95 -1.90
CA GLU A 45 -18.20 -2.68 -2.46
C GLU A 45 -17.10 -2.15 -3.38
N ASP A 46 -17.45 -1.68 -4.57
CA ASP A 46 -16.48 -1.22 -5.56
C ASP A 46 -15.85 0.11 -5.13
N MET A 47 -14.64 0.02 -4.57
CA MET A 47 -13.83 1.13 -4.12
C MET A 47 -13.02 1.68 -5.31
N PRO A 48 -12.94 3.00 -5.45
CA PRO A 48 -12.02 3.68 -6.35
C PRO A 48 -10.58 3.18 -6.27
N ASP A 49 -9.85 3.35 -7.37
CA ASP A 49 -8.45 2.96 -7.48
C ASP A 49 -7.54 4.03 -6.85
N VAL A 50 -6.91 3.70 -5.72
CA VAL A 50 -5.94 4.57 -5.02
C VAL A 50 -4.49 4.29 -5.36
N ARG A 51 -4.19 3.31 -6.22
CA ARG A 51 -2.81 3.01 -6.61
C ARG A 51 -2.06 4.26 -7.08
N PRO A 52 -2.65 5.18 -7.89
CA PRO A 52 -1.98 6.42 -8.28
C PRO A 52 -1.59 7.30 -7.09
N ILE A 53 -2.44 7.39 -6.06
CA ILE A 53 -2.17 8.20 -4.87
C ILE A 53 -1.00 7.63 -4.08
N VAL A 54 -0.97 6.30 -3.88
CA VAL A 54 0.12 5.63 -3.17
C VAL A 54 1.43 5.77 -3.96
N ASP A 55 1.37 5.60 -5.28
CA ASP A 55 2.53 5.73 -6.16
C ASP A 55 3.11 7.15 -6.12
N ASP A 56 2.27 8.18 -6.25
CA ASP A 56 2.68 9.57 -6.17
C ASP A 56 3.36 9.90 -4.85
N ILE A 57 2.89 9.34 -3.73
CA ILE A 57 3.52 9.52 -2.43
C ILE A 57 4.87 8.79 -2.40
N LEU A 58 4.92 7.50 -2.71
CA LEU A 58 6.15 6.70 -2.58
C LEU A 58 7.26 7.22 -3.50
N GLU A 59 6.92 7.62 -4.73
CA GLU A 59 7.89 8.12 -5.71
C GLU A 59 8.56 9.43 -5.26
N GLN A 60 7.83 10.30 -4.55
CA GLN A 60 8.40 11.55 -3.99
C GLN A 60 9.52 11.31 -2.98
N TYR A 61 9.52 10.14 -2.33
CA TYR A 61 10.50 9.77 -1.31
C TYR A 61 11.41 8.62 -1.74
N ASP A 62 11.57 8.42 -3.06
CA ASP A 62 12.42 7.35 -3.61
C ASP A 62 12.09 5.98 -3.00
N TYR A 63 10.79 5.71 -2.82
CA TYR A 63 10.22 4.52 -2.18
C TYR A 63 10.68 4.25 -0.74
N VAL A 64 11.21 5.26 -0.03
CA VAL A 64 11.50 5.18 1.41
C VAL A 64 10.79 6.34 2.10
N PHE A 65 9.49 6.16 2.36
CA PHE A 65 8.73 7.08 3.19
C PHE A 65 9.13 6.89 4.65
N ALA A 66 9.99 7.77 5.16
CA ALA A 66 10.64 7.60 6.46
C ALA A 66 9.97 8.43 7.56
N THR A 67 9.87 7.87 8.76
CA THR A 67 9.36 8.60 9.93
C THR A 67 10.21 9.86 10.18
N ILE A 68 9.57 11.02 10.41
CA ILE A 68 10.31 12.26 10.72
C ILE A 68 11.15 12.12 12.00
N GLU A 69 10.70 11.33 12.96
CA GLU A 69 11.34 11.23 14.27
C GLU A 69 12.61 10.38 14.27
N ARG A 70 12.61 9.25 13.55
CA ARG A 70 13.70 8.26 13.60
C ARG A 70 14.37 8.04 12.25
N GLY A 71 13.74 8.48 11.16
CA GLY A 71 14.25 8.30 9.81
C GLY A 71 14.19 6.86 9.30
N ASN A 72 13.60 5.93 10.06
CA ASN A 72 13.33 4.57 9.63
C ASN A 72 12.09 4.52 8.72
N LEU A 73 11.89 3.44 7.98
CA LEU A 73 10.71 3.25 7.14
C LEU A 73 9.43 3.38 7.96
N ASP A 74 8.47 4.17 7.46
CA ASP A 74 7.15 4.24 8.05
C ASP A 74 6.36 2.97 7.74
N PRO A 75 5.96 2.18 8.75
CA PRO A 75 5.20 0.96 8.53
C PRO A 75 3.85 1.18 7.83
N LEU A 76 3.25 2.38 7.93
CA LEU A 76 1.98 2.70 7.28
C LEU A 76 2.11 2.74 5.76
N SER A 77 3.29 3.09 5.23
CA SER A 77 3.56 3.05 3.80
C SER A 77 3.51 1.62 3.26
N VAL A 78 3.98 0.64 4.03
CA VAL A 78 3.91 -0.78 3.69
C VAL A 78 2.48 -1.31 3.86
N ASP A 79 1.81 -0.98 4.96
CA ASP A 79 0.43 -1.44 5.21
C ASP A 79 -0.53 -0.93 4.13
N ALA A 80 -0.42 0.35 3.72
CA ALA A 80 -1.24 0.89 2.64
C ALA A 80 -1.07 0.09 1.32
N VAL A 81 0.17 -0.24 0.93
CA VAL A 81 0.43 -1.06 -0.26
C VAL A 81 -0.17 -2.46 -0.11
N VAL A 82 0.02 -3.11 1.03
CA VAL A 82 -0.51 -4.46 1.28
C VAL A 82 -2.04 -4.48 1.22
N ARG A 83 -2.69 -3.51 1.87
CA ARG A 83 -4.16 -3.42 1.94
C ARG A 83 -4.78 -3.19 0.56
N VAL A 84 -4.21 -2.30 -0.23
CA VAL A 84 -4.66 -2.04 -1.61
C VAL A 84 -4.40 -3.26 -2.49
N ALA A 85 -3.24 -3.91 -2.36
CA ALA A 85 -2.91 -5.09 -3.16
C ALA A 85 -3.84 -6.28 -2.90
N LEU A 86 -4.27 -6.47 -1.65
CA LEU A 86 -5.18 -7.54 -1.25
C LEU A 86 -6.65 -7.24 -1.50
N TYR A 87 -6.99 -6.03 -1.97
CA TYR A 87 -8.39 -5.63 -2.14
C TYR A 87 -9.01 -6.15 -3.45
N LYS A 88 -8.22 -6.22 -4.53
CA LYS A 88 -8.58 -6.80 -5.82
C LYS A 88 -7.40 -7.60 -6.36
N ASP A 89 -7.65 -8.78 -6.93
CA ASP A 89 -6.60 -9.67 -7.44
C ASP A 89 -5.70 -8.98 -8.48
N GLU A 90 -6.31 -8.14 -9.33
CA GLU A 90 -5.60 -7.33 -10.32
C GLU A 90 -4.57 -6.35 -9.72
N TYR A 91 -4.66 -6.06 -8.41
CA TYR A 91 -3.73 -5.17 -7.70
C TYR A 91 -2.56 -5.91 -7.06
N THR A 92 -2.61 -7.24 -6.98
CA THR A 92 -1.55 -8.08 -6.39
C THR A 92 -0.18 -7.81 -7.04
N GLY A 93 -0.13 -7.81 -8.38
CA GLY A 93 1.11 -7.57 -9.12
C GLY A 93 1.69 -6.17 -8.89
N TRP A 94 0.81 -5.16 -8.72
CA TRP A 94 1.22 -3.81 -8.34
C TRP A 94 1.83 -3.78 -6.94
N GLY A 95 1.18 -4.43 -5.96
CA GLY A 95 1.68 -4.49 -4.58
C GLY A 95 3.07 -5.12 -4.46
N ILE A 96 3.25 -6.28 -5.11
CA ILE A 96 4.55 -6.97 -5.16
C ILE A 96 5.63 -6.06 -5.77
N ASN A 97 5.31 -5.36 -6.86
CA ASN A 97 6.25 -4.43 -7.48
C ASN A 97 6.64 -3.29 -6.53
N ARG A 98 5.67 -2.68 -5.84
CA ARG A 98 5.93 -1.54 -4.94
C ARG A 98 6.75 -1.94 -3.73
N LEU A 99 6.41 -3.04 -3.06
CA LEU A 99 7.22 -3.56 -1.95
C LEU A 99 8.64 -3.96 -2.41
N GLY A 100 8.79 -4.49 -3.62
CA GLY A 100 10.11 -4.74 -4.21
C GLY A 100 10.95 -3.47 -4.39
N ARG A 101 10.35 -2.38 -4.88
CA ARG A 101 11.03 -1.07 -5.01
C ARG A 101 11.41 -0.46 -3.66
N ILE A 102 10.57 -0.65 -2.64
CA ILE A 102 10.90 -0.23 -1.26
C ILE A 102 12.14 -0.99 -0.80
N LEU A 103 12.19 -2.33 -0.93
CA LEU A 103 13.37 -3.13 -0.55
C LEU A 103 14.65 -2.69 -1.28
N GLU A 104 14.58 -2.46 -2.59
CA GLU A 104 15.70 -1.97 -3.38
C GLU A 104 16.21 -0.61 -2.86
N SER A 105 15.29 0.28 -2.51
CA SER A 105 15.62 1.62 -2.04
C SER A 105 16.17 1.63 -0.61
N LEU A 106 15.66 0.77 0.28
CA LEU A 106 16.25 0.51 1.59
C LEU A 106 17.68 -0.03 1.45
N HIS A 107 17.92 -0.95 0.49
CA HIS A 107 19.26 -1.49 0.25
C HIS A 107 20.23 -0.42 -0.26
N ARG A 108 19.81 0.41 -1.23
CA ARG A 108 20.60 1.56 -1.69
C ARG A 108 20.92 2.51 -0.53
N ARG A 109 19.94 2.82 0.30
CA ARG A 109 20.11 3.70 1.47
C ARG A 109 21.10 3.12 2.47
N SER A 110 21.02 1.82 2.76
CA SER A 110 21.98 1.13 3.64
C SER A 110 23.42 1.18 3.13
N GLY A 111 23.62 1.18 1.81
CA GLY A 111 24.95 1.35 1.22
C GLY A 111 25.45 2.80 1.15
N GLY A 112 24.55 3.79 1.23
CA GLY A 112 24.85 5.21 1.03
C GLY A 112 24.77 6.11 2.27
N ASP A 113 24.11 5.67 3.33
CA ASP A 113 23.88 6.44 4.56
C ASP A 113 24.47 5.69 5.77
N GLU A 114 25.61 6.15 6.26
CA GLU A 114 26.31 5.56 7.42
C GLU A 114 25.51 5.67 8.73
N ASN A 115 24.50 6.54 8.79
CA ASN A 115 23.65 6.71 9.97
C ASN A 115 22.38 5.84 9.92
N TYR A 116 22.14 5.14 8.81
CA TYR A 116 20.98 4.28 8.66
C TYR A 116 21.25 2.88 9.23
N ALA A 117 20.90 2.68 10.50
CA ALA A 117 21.10 1.42 11.22
C ALA A 117 19.92 0.44 11.11
N ASP A 118 18.74 0.92 10.73
CA ASP A 118 17.48 0.17 10.85
C ASP A 118 17.17 -0.71 9.63
N PHE A 119 18.10 -0.86 8.69
CA PHE A 119 17.90 -1.62 7.45
C PHE A 119 17.30 -3.01 7.66
N VAL A 120 17.78 -3.77 8.64
CA VAL A 120 17.29 -5.13 8.92
C VAL A 120 15.85 -5.11 9.41
N GLU A 121 15.50 -4.15 10.26
CA GLU A 121 14.14 -4.01 10.81
C GLU A 121 13.16 -3.55 9.72
N ASP A 122 13.54 -2.52 8.96
CA ASP A 122 12.74 -1.98 7.88
C ASP A 122 12.55 -3.01 6.75
N ALA A 123 13.60 -3.75 6.36
CA ALA A 123 13.49 -4.81 5.37
C ALA A 123 12.57 -5.94 5.85
N ALA A 124 12.60 -6.29 7.14
CA ALA A 124 11.72 -7.31 7.71
C ALA A 124 10.23 -6.89 7.63
N ILE A 125 9.92 -5.61 7.81
CA ILE A 125 8.56 -5.08 7.64
C ILE A 125 8.08 -5.30 6.19
N VAL A 126 8.91 -4.95 5.21
CA VAL A 126 8.56 -5.09 3.79
C VAL A 126 8.43 -6.56 3.37
N ILE A 127 9.32 -7.42 3.85
CA ILE A 127 9.26 -8.88 3.58
C ILE A 127 7.96 -9.47 4.12
N ARG A 128 7.55 -9.12 5.35
CA ARG A 128 6.26 -9.56 5.89
C ARG A 128 5.07 -9.04 5.07
N GLY A 129 5.17 -7.81 4.55
CA GLY A 129 4.17 -7.28 3.62
C GLY A 129 4.06 -8.12 2.35
N LEU A 130 5.18 -8.51 1.74
CA LEU A 130 5.22 -9.40 0.58
C LEU A 130 4.64 -10.78 0.90
N GLU A 131 5.00 -11.37 2.04
CA GLU A 131 4.44 -12.63 2.51
C GLU A 131 2.91 -12.55 2.65
N ASN A 132 2.38 -11.46 3.21
CA ASN A 132 0.95 -11.24 3.35
C ASN A 132 0.23 -11.15 2.01
N ILE A 133 0.80 -10.45 1.03
CA ILE A 133 0.21 -10.35 -0.32
C ILE A 133 0.15 -11.74 -0.98
N VAL A 134 1.26 -12.48 -0.96
CA VAL A 134 1.36 -13.80 -1.60
C VAL A 134 0.49 -14.85 -0.90
N ALA A 135 0.44 -14.85 0.43
CA ALA A 135 -0.40 -15.77 1.19
C ALA A 135 -1.90 -15.42 1.06
N GLY A 136 -2.24 -14.12 1.06
CA GLY A 136 -3.61 -13.65 0.86
C GLY A 136 -4.16 -14.03 -0.51
N SER A 137 -3.39 -13.83 -1.59
CA SER A 137 -3.81 -14.23 -2.94
C SER A 137 -4.04 -15.74 -3.08
N ALA A 138 -3.23 -16.56 -2.38
CA ALA A 138 -3.39 -18.01 -2.40
C ALA A 138 -4.64 -18.50 -1.64
N LEU A 139 -5.08 -17.77 -0.60
CA LEU A 139 -6.30 -18.11 0.14
C LEU A 139 -7.56 -17.82 -0.69
N GLU A 140 -7.59 -16.73 -1.47
CA GLU A 140 -8.71 -16.44 -2.38
C GLU A 140 -8.83 -17.51 -3.48
N GLU A 141 -7.71 -17.93 -4.09
CA GLU A 141 -7.70 -18.99 -5.10
C GLU A 141 -8.29 -20.32 -4.57
N ILE A 142 -7.98 -20.69 -3.32
CA ILE A 142 -8.52 -21.90 -2.68
C ILE A 142 -10.03 -21.78 -2.44
N VAL A 143 -10.51 -20.61 -2.01
CA VAL A 143 -11.94 -20.38 -1.75
C VAL A 143 -12.75 -20.35 -3.05
N GLU A 144 -12.23 -19.71 -4.10
CA GLU A 144 -12.86 -19.71 -5.42
C GLU A 144 -12.93 -21.12 -6.03
N GLY A 145 -11.84 -21.90 -5.92
CA GLY A 145 -11.81 -23.30 -6.34
C GLY A 145 -12.77 -24.21 -5.56
N ALA A 146 -13.04 -23.90 -4.29
CA ALA A 146 -13.99 -24.65 -3.45
C ALA A 146 -15.46 -24.29 -3.73
N ASN A 147 -15.75 -23.05 -4.13
CA ASN A 147 -17.11 -22.59 -4.44
C ASN A 147 -17.52 -22.82 -5.91
N GLY A 148 -16.56 -23.13 -6.79
CA GLY A 148 -16.79 -23.48 -8.21
C GLY A 148 -16.98 -24.98 -8.49
N ALA A 149 -17.02 -25.82 -7.46
CA ALA A 149 -17.12 -27.29 -7.55
C ALA A 149 -18.50 -27.84 -7.15
#